data_AF-A0A2V6QN05-F1
#
_entry.id   AF-A0A2V6QN05-F1
#
_cell.length_a   1.000
_cell.length_b   1.000
_cell.length_c   1.000
_cell.angle_alpha   90.00
_cell.angle_beta   90.00
_cell.angle_gamma   90.00
#
_symmetry.space_group_name_H-M   'P 1'
#
loop_
_entity.id
_entity.type
_entity.pdbx_description
1 polymer ?
#
loop_
_entity_poly.entity_id
_entity_poly.type
_entity_poly.pdbx_seq_one_letter_code
_entity_poly.pdbx_strand_id
1 'polypeptide(L)'
;MTLICGCRGWTHDSAAQDFLRSSSTLQQLTLRQFPHKEQIELYLEAMHRGHPPNIGLAHSLAKNGASILPFLIERLARTDNDVDKEFLIVVFVAMQLSAYYPVSSDRTLMAFLEHQVSTMKDRDWKEMASESLERIRTAGAK
;
A
#
# COMPACT_ATOMS: atom_id res chain seq x y z
N MET A 1 31.60 -13.46 -19.99
CA MET A 1 30.40 -12.62 -20.10
C MET A 1 29.24 -13.44 -19.55
N THR A 2 29.07 -13.41 -18.24
CA THR A 2 28.15 -14.30 -17.51
C THR A 2 26.84 -13.54 -17.34
N LEU A 3 25.79 -13.98 -18.03
CA LEU A 3 24.42 -13.51 -17.79
C LEU A 3 24.02 -13.92 -16.38
N ILE A 4 23.97 -12.96 -15.45
CA ILE A 4 23.24 -13.11 -14.20
C ILE A 4 21.81 -12.65 -14.48
N CYS A 5 21.02 -13.58 -15.02
CA CYS A 5 19.57 -13.47 -15.01
C CYS A 5 19.10 -13.74 -13.57
N GLY A 6 19.14 -12.70 -12.74
CA GLY A 6 18.69 -12.74 -11.36
C GLY A 6 17.18 -12.57 -11.27
N CYS A 7 16.41 -13.56 -11.73
CA CYS A 7 15.09 -13.79 -11.18
C CYS A 7 15.30 -14.14 -9.71
N ARG A 8 15.29 -13.12 -8.84
CA ARG A 8 15.34 -13.29 -7.39
C ARG A 8 13.97 -13.82 -6.97
N GLY A 9 13.77 -15.11 -7.22
CA GLY A 9 12.69 -15.89 -6.66
C GLY A 9 12.73 -15.72 -5.14
N TRP A 10 11.54 -15.55 -4.58
CA TRP A 10 11.30 -15.26 -3.18
C TRP A 10 12.19 -16.13 -2.29
N THR A 11 13.22 -15.52 -1.70
CA THR A 11 13.78 -16.07 -0.47
C THR A 11 12.67 -15.96 0.55
N HIS A 12 12.09 -17.11 0.90
CA HIS A 12 11.16 -17.24 2.00
C HIS A 12 11.94 -16.94 3.28
N ASP A 13 12.15 -15.64 3.55
CA ASP A 13 12.96 -15.15 4.65
C ASP A 13 12.21 -15.45 5.94
N SER A 14 12.86 -16.10 6.90
CA SER A 14 12.23 -16.45 8.18
C SER A 14 11.62 -15.21 8.84
N ALA A 15 12.24 -14.05 8.63
CA ALA A 15 11.76 -12.75 9.07
C ALA A 15 10.35 -12.38 8.55
N ALA A 16 10.04 -12.66 7.28
CA ALA A 16 8.73 -12.40 6.69
C ALA A 16 7.65 -13.29 7.33
N GLN A 17 7.95 -14.58 7.54
CA GLN A 17 7.03 -15.49 8.22
C GLN A 17 6.84 -15.09 9.70
N ASP A 18 7.91 -14.74 10.39
CA ASP A 18 7.88 -14.32 11.79
C ASP A 18 7.09 -13.02 11.96
N PHE A 19 7.25 -12.08 11.02
CA PHE A 19 6.43 -10.88 10.93
C PHE A 19 4.94 -11.22 10.82
N LEU A 20 4.56 -12.06 9.86
CA LEU A 20 3.16 -12.40 9.60
C LEU A 20 2.51 -13.18 10.77
N ARG A 21 3.28 -13.95 11.53
CA ARG A 21 2.82 -14.66 12.74
C ARG A 21 2.79 -13.78 13.99
N SER A 22 3.46 -12.63 13.97
CA SER A 22 3.52 -11.74 15.12
C SER A 22 2.20 -11.00 15.37
N SER A 23 2.08 -10.40 16.55
CA SER A 23 0.89 -9.62 16.91
C SER A 23 0.72 -8.39 16.01
N SER A 24 -0.53 -7.93 15.84
CA SER A 24 -0.84 -6.72 15.07
C SER A 24 0.00 -5.50 15.51
N THR A 25 0.26 -5.37 16.81
CA THR A 25 1.13 -4.32 17.36
C THR A 25 2.58 -4.50 16.91
N LEU A 26 3.12 -5.72 16.97
CA LEU A 26 4.49 -5.97 16.55
C LEU A 26 4.66 -5.73 15.06
N GLN A 27 3.71 -6.19 14.23
CA GLN A 27 3.70 -5.91 12.80
C GLN A 27 3.76 -4.39 12.52
N GLN A 28 2.95 -3.59 13.20
CA GLN A 28 2.97 -2.13 13.01
C GLN A 28 4.32 -1.50 13.39
N LEU A 29 5.03 -2.04 14.39
CA LEU A 29 6.32 -1.54 14.86
C LEU A 29 7.50 -1.97 13.97
N THR A 30 7.43 -3.17 13.37
CA THR A 30 8.58 -3.77 12.69
C THR A 30 8.50 -3.69 11.17
N LEU A 31 7.32 -3.43 10.58
CA LEU A 31 7.15 -3.43 9.13
C LEU A 31 8.16 -2.53 8.40
N ARG A 32 8.46 -1.36 8.95
CA ARG A 32 9.40 -0.40 8.35
C ARG A 32 10.87 -0.84 8.36
N GLN A 33 11.19 -1.96 9.00
CA GLN A 33 12.54 -2.51 9.03
C GLN A 33 12.86 -3.30 7.75
N PHE A 34 11.84 -3.70 6.99
CA PHE A 34 12.00 -4.39 5.71
C PHE A 34 12.29 -3.39 4.56
N PRO A 35 12.91 -3.81 3.46
CA PRO A 35 13.01 -3.02 2.23
C PRO A 35 11.63 -2.61 1.69
N HIS A 36 11.49 -1.43 1.07
CA HIS A 36 10.19 -0.89 0.66
C HIS A 36 9.30 -1.85 -0.15
N LYS A 37 9.88 -2.59 -1.11
CA LYS A 37 9.12 -3.58 -1.89
C LYS A 37 8.54 -4.67 -1.00
N GLU A 38 9.34 -5.16 -0.04
CA GLU A 38 8.92 -6.18 0.90
C GLU A 38 7.90 -5.66 1.92
N GLN A 39 8.01 -4.39 2.35
CA GLN A 39 6.97 -3.78 3.20
C GLN A 39 5.59 -3.81 2.54
N ILE A 40 5.53 -3.56 1.24
CA ILE A 40 4.27 -3.55 0.48
C ILE A 40 3.68 -4.96 0.36
N GLU A 41 4.51 -5.96 0.05
CA GLU A 41 4.02 -7.35 -0.04
C GLU A 41 3.58 -7.88 1.33
N LEU A 42 4.34 -7.63 2.40
CA LEU A 42 3.97 -8.02 3.76
C LEU A 42 2.68 -7.33 4.23
N TYR A 43 2.48 -6.07 3.84
CA TYR A 43 1.23 -5.37 4.12
C TYR A 43 0.04 -6.04 3.45
N LEU A 44 0.11 -6.31 2.14
CA LEU A 44 -0.96 -6.97 1.41
C LEU A 44 -1.24 -8.35 1.98
N GLU A 45 -0.20 -9.15 2.25
CA GLU A 45 -0.34 -10.48 2.82
C GLU A 45 -0.96 -10.45 4.23
N ALA A 46 -0.57 -9.49 5.08
CA ALA A 46 -1.18 -9.30 6.39
C ALA A 46 -2.64 -8.85 6.30
N MET A 47 -2.98 -7.99 5.33
CA MET A 47 -4.36 -7.54 5.10
C MET A 47 -5.28 -8.67 4.60
N HIS A 48 -4.76 -9.60 3.80
CA HIS A 48 -5.51 -10.79 3.36
C HIS A 48 -5.66 -11.85 4.45
N ARG A 49 -4.67 -12.01 5.32
CA ARG A 49 -4.68 -13.04 6.39
C ARG A 49 -5.40 -12.61 7.65
N GLY A 50 -5.35 -11.32 7.98
CA GLY A 50 -5.89 -10.78 9.23
C GLY A 50 -7.40 -10.58 9.15
N HIS A 51 -8.15 -11.18 10.07
CA HIS A 51 -9.54 -10.84 10.30
C HIS A 51 -9.75 -10.45 11.78
N PRO A 52 -10.08 -9.17 12.09
CA PRO A 52 -10.27 -8.06 11.16
C PRO A 52 -8.95 -7.54 10.53
N PRO A 53 -9.02 -6.83 9.38
CA PRO A 53 -7.85 -6.22 8.76
C PRO A 53 -7.10 -5.27 9.71
N ASN A 54 -5.77 -5.34 9.74
CA ASN A 54 -4.94 -4.49 10.59
C ASN A 54 -4.75 -3.10 9.95
N ILE A 55 -5.73 -2.22 10.15
CA ILE A 55 -5.74 -0.85 9.60
C ILE A 55 -4.50 -0.02 9.98
N GLY A 56 -3.80 -0.36 11.07
CA GLY A 56 -2.60 0.36 11.49
C GLY A 56 -1.39 0.12 10.57
N LEU A 57 -1.38 -0.95 9.76
CA LEU A 57 -0.26 -1.21 8.85
C LEU A 57 -0.21 -0.20 7.69
N ALA A 58 -1.36 0.29 7.22
CA ALA A 58 -1.39 1.35 6.22
C ALA A 58 -0.69 2.62 6.74
N HIS A 59 -0.90 2.97 8.01
CA HIS A 59 -0.16 4.06 8.66
C HIS A 59 1.34 3.75 8.76
N SER A 60 1.73 2.52 9.06
CA SER A 60 3.15 2.13 9.10
C SER A 60 3.85 2.27 7.75
N LEU A 61 3.19 1.92 6.63
CA LEU A 61 3.73 2.21 5.29
C LEU A 61 3.78 3.71 5.01
N ALA A 62 2.68 4.41 5.29
CA ALA A 62 2.54 5.83 5.00
C ALA A 62 3.64 6.67 5.69
N LYS A 63 4.11 6.26 6.87
CA LYS A 63 5.22 6.88 7.60
C LYS A 63 6.54 6.97 6.83
N ASN A 64 6.73 6.19 5.76
CA ASN A 64 7.90 6.34 4.88
C ASN A 64 7.86 7.63 4.03
N GLY A 65 6.70 8.30 3.94
CA GLY A 65 6.51 9.54 3.20
C GLY A 65 6.83 9.39 1.71
N ALA A 66 7.46 10.39 1.11
CA ALA A 66 7.76 10.39 -0.33
C ALA A 66 8.62 9.19 -0.79
N SER A 67 9.44 8.62 0.10
CA SER A 67 10.43 7.59 -0.26
C SER A 67 9.82 6.26 -0.71
N ILE A 68 8.58 5.96 -0.31
CA ILE A 68 7.88 4.72 -0.69
C ILE A 68 7.02 4.89 -1.96
N LEU A 69 6.79 6.12 -2.42
CA LEU A 69 5.89 6.41 -3.55
C LEU A 69 6.22 5.66 -4.84
N PRO A 70 7.48 5.60 -5.32
CA PRO A 70 7.79 4.88 -6.56
C PRO A 70 7.41 3.40 -6.48
N PHE A 71 7.54 2.80 -5.30
CA PHE A 71 7.24 1.40 -5.06
C PHE A 71 5.73 1.15 -4.94
N LEU A 72 4.98 2.04 -4.29
CA LEU A 72 3.52 1.97 -4.23
C LEU A 72 2.89 2.16 -5.62
N ILE A 73 3.38 3.15 -6.39
CA ILE A 73 2.91 3.39 -7.76
C ILE A 73 3.24 2.18 -8.65
N GLU A 74 4.46 1.66 -8.60
CA GLU A 74 4.88 0.48 -9.37
C GLU A 74 4.01 -0.74 -9.03
N ARG A 75 3.76 -0.98 -7.74
CA ARG A 75 2.95 -2.14 -7.31
C ARG A 75 1.48 -1.97 -7.69
N LEU A 76 0.89 -0.80 -7.44
CA LEU A 76 -0.51 -0.53 -7.78
C LEU A 76 -0.77 -0.67 -9.28
N ALA A 77 0.13 -0.16 -10.12
CA ALA A 77 0.01 -0.26 -11.58
C ALA A 77 0.09 -1.69 -12.13
N ARG A 78 0.66 -2.63 -11.38
CA ARG A 78 0.79 -4.06 -11.77
C ARG A 78 -0.31 -4.94 -11.22
N THR A 79 -1.16 -4.40 -10.36
CA THR A 79 -2.22 -5.16 -9.70
C THR A 79 -3.47 -5.19 -10.57
N ASP A 80 -4.01 -6.38 -10.84
CA ASP A 80 -5.34 -6.55 -11.44
C ASP A 80 -6.43 -6.91 -10.40
N ASN A 81 -6.05 -7.18 -9.17
CA ASN A 81 -6.95 -7.51 -8.07
C ASN A 81 -7.52 -6.24 -7.42
N ASP A 82 -8.85 -6.09 -7.41
CA ASP A 82 -9.51 -4.89 -6.89
C ASP A 82 -9.35 -4.71 -5.37
N VAL A 83 -9.24 -5.79 -4.61
CA VAL A 83 -8.99 -5.75 -3.16
C VAL A 83 -7.60 -5.19 -2.86
N ASP A 84 -6.57 -5.68 -3.57
CA ASP A 84 -5.20 -5.16 -3.45
C ASP A 84 -5.13 -3.69 -3.85
N LYS A 85 -5.85 -3.28 -4.90
CA LYS A 85 -5.93 -1.87 -5.31
C LYS A 85 -6.46 -1.01 -4.17
N GLU A 86 -7.56 -1.43 -3.55
CA GLU A 86 -8.12 -0.68 -2.43
C GLU A 86 -7.18 -0.62 -1.22
N PHE A 87 -6.57 -1.75 -0.84
CA PHE A 87 -5.58 -1.75 0.25
C PHE A 87 -4.42 -0.79 -0.02
N LEU A 88 -3.89 -0.76 -1.24
CA LEU A 88 -2.85 0.19 -1.61
C LEU A 88 -3.35 1.65 -1.60
N ILE A 89 -4.58 1.91 -2.06
CA ILE A 89 -5.20 3.24 -2.02
C ILE A 89 -5.34 3.75 -0.57
N VAL A 90 -5.71 2.87 0.37
CA VAL A 90 -5.79 3.20 1.81
C VAL A 90 -4.45 3.69 2.38
N VAL A 91 -3.30 3.23 1.84
CA VAL A 91 -1.99 3.78 2.23
C VAL A 91 -1.89 5.26 1.87
N PHE A 92 -2.33 5.65 0.67
CA PHE A 92 -2.34 7.07 0.26
C PHE A 92 -3.31 7.91 1.10
N VAL A 93 -4.46 7.34 1.51
CA VAL A 93 -5.35 7.99 2.48
C VAL A 93 -4.62 8.25 3.79
N ALA A 94 -3.89 7.26 4.33
CA ALA A 94 -3.12 7.41 5.56
C ALA A 94 -1.99 8.44 5.41
N MET A 95 -1.36 8.53 4.24
CA MET A 95 -0.34 9.55 3.94
C MET A 95 -0.92 10.96 4.02
N GLN A 96 -2.08 11.20 3.40
CA GLN A 96 -2.77 12.49 3.43
C GLN A 96 -3.21 12.85 4.86
N LEU A 97 -3.96 11.97 5.51
CA LEU A 97 -4.57 12.26 6.82
C LEU A 97 -3.53 12.45 7.93
N SER A 98 -2.37 11.82 7.81
CA SER A 98 -1.30 11.90 8.81
C SER A 98 -0.21 12.91 8.43
N ALA A 99 -0.40 13.69 7.37
CA ALA A 99 0.57 14.65 6.84
C ALA A 99 1.96 14.05 6.53
N TYR A 100 2.04 12.75 6.18
CA TYR A 100 3.30 12.12 5.75
C TYR A 100 3.64 12.46 4.30
N TYR A 101 2.63 12.74 3.48
CA TYR A 101 2.79 13.28 2.13
C TYR A 101 1.47 13.95 1.70
N PRO A 102 1.51 15.15 1.08
CA PRO A 102 0.31 15.87 0.65
C PRO A 102 -0.24 15.31 -0.67
N VAL A 103 -0.80 14.09 -0.64
CA VAL A 103 -1.32 13.37 -1.82
C VAL A 103 -2.30 14.24 -2.60
N SER A 104 -3.21 14.95 -1.93
CA SER A 104 -4.22 15.80 -2.58
C SER A 104 -3.64 16.92 -3.43
N SER A 105 -2.41 17.37 -3.11
CA SER A 105 -1.73 18.46 -3.82
C SER A 105 -0.85 17.96 -4.96
N ASP A 106 -0.52 16.67 -5.01
CA ASP A 106 0.15 16.05 -6.14
C ASP A 106 -0.87 15.64 -7.20
N ARG A 107 -1.04 16.53 -8.20
CA ARG A 107 -1.98 16.33 -9.31
C ARG A 107 -1.65 15.09 -10.15
N THR A 108 -0.38 14.76 -10.29
CA THR A 108 0.03 13.59 -11.09
C THR A 108 -0.34 12.31 -10.37
N LEU A 109 -0.07 12.26 -9.06
CA LEU A 109 -0.46 11.14 -8.23
C LEU A 109 -1.98 10.99 -8.14
N MET A 110 -2.72 12.09 -7.93
CA MET A 110 -4.19 12.04 -7.90
C MET A 110 -4.79 11.53 -9.22
N ALA A 111 -4.32 12.01 -10.36
CA ALA A 111 -4.78 11.53 -11.67
C ALA A 111 -4.45 10.05 -11.87
N PHE A 112 -3.29 9.59 -11.40
CA PHE A 112 -2.92 8.18 -11.42
C PHE A 112 -3.87 7.33 -10.56
N LEU A 113 -4.17 7.76 -9.32
CA LEU A 113 -5.06 7.03 -8.42
C LEU A 113 -6.50 6.97 -8.97
N GLU A 114 -7.01 8.08 -9.53
CA GLU A 114 -8.31 8.13 -10.21
C GLU A 114 -8.38 7.15 -11.38
N HIS A 115 -7.32 7.09 -12.19
CA HIS A 115 -7.24 6.11 -13.26
C HIS A 115 -7.30 4.68 -12.71
N GLN A 116 -6.52 4.36 -11.67
CA GLN A 116 -6.51 3.02 -11.07
C GLN A 116 -7.90 2.61 -10.55
N VAL A 117 -8.60 3.49 -9.84
CA VAL A 117 -9.99 3.24 -9.41
C VAL A 117 -10.93 3.05 -10.59
N SER A 118 -10.78 3.83 -11.66
CA SER A 118 -11.62 3.68 -12.85
C SER A 118 -11.53 2.29 -13.50
N THR A 119 -10.35 1.64 -13.40
CA THR A 119 -10.09 0.29 -13.94
C THR A 119 -10.60 -0.86 -13.07
N MET A 120 -11.10 -0.58 -11.86
CA MET A 120 -11.66 -1.61 -10.98
C MET A 120 -12.96 -2.17 -11.56
N LYS A 121 -13.13 -3.48 -11.45
CA LYS A 121 -14.22 -4.24 -12.09
C LYS A 121 -15.37 -4.49 -11.12
N ASP A 122 -15.04 -4.87 -9.90
CA ASP A 122 -16.04 -5.10 -8.86
C ASP A 122 -16.63 -3.77 -8.38
N ARG A 123 -17.95 -3.71 -8.33
CA ARG A 123 -18.68 -2.48 -8.03
C ARG A 123 -18.42 -2.00 -6.60
N ASP A 124 -18.45 -2.92 -5.64
CA ASP A 124 -18.39 -2.58 -4.22
C ASP A 124 -16.97 -2.10 -3.87
N TRP A 125 -15.94 -2.79 -4.40
CA TRP A 125 -14.56 -2.35 -4.24
C TRP A 125 -14.28 -1.02 -4.92
N LYS A 126 -14.85 -0.79 -6.10
CA LYS A 126 -14.72 0.49 -6.81
C LYS A 126 -15.37 1.64 -6.06
N GLU A 127 -16.53 1.40 -5.44
CA GLU A 127 -17.22 2.37 -4.60
C GLU A 127 -16.37 2.74 -3.38
N MET A 128 -15.89 1.73 -2.64
CA MET A 128 -14.97 1.94 -1.51
C MET A 128 -13.71 2.73 -1.90
N ALA A 129 -13.09 2.38 -3.02
CA ALA A 129 -11.92 3.09 -3.50
C ALA A 129 -12.21 4.53 -3.92
N SER A 130 -13.39 4.79 -4.50
CA SER A 130 -13.85 6.13 -4.83
C SER A 130 -14.05 6.98 -3.57
N GLU A 131 -14.62 6.40 -2.50
CA GLU A 131 -14.72 7.06 -1.20
C GLU A 131 -13.33 7.36 -0.60
N SER A 132 -12.38 6.43 -0.73
CA SER A 132 -10.99 6.65 -0.33
C SER A 132 -10.35 7.82 -1.06
N LEU A 133 -10.57 7.99 -2.38
CA LEU A 133 -10.12 9.18 -3.11
C LEU A 133 -10.77 10.47 -2.59
N GLU A 134 -12.07 10.42 -2.27
CA GLU A 134 -12.77 11.59 -1.77
C GLU A 134 -12.28 12.02 -0.38
N ARG A 135 -11.96 11.05 0.48
CA ARG A 135 -11.31 11.31 1.77
C ARG A 135 -9.98 12.03 1.61
N ILE A 136 -9.18 11.67 0.61
CA ILE A 136 -7.92 12.37 0.30
C ILE A 136 -8.21 13.83 -0.08
N ARG A 137 -9.14 14.07 -1.00
CA ARG A 137 -9.49 15.43 -1.46
C ARG A 137 -10.02 16.30 -0.33
N THR A 138 -11.00 15.80 0.42
CA THR A 138 -11.64 16.55 1.52
C THR A 138 -10.65 16.88 2.63
N ALA A 139 -9.69 16.00 2.92
CA ALA A 139 -8.66 16.25 3.91
C ALA A 139 -7.66 17.34 3.48
N GLY A 140 -7.41 17.50 2.18
CA GLY A 140 -6.53 18.54 1.63
C GLY A 140 -7.19 19.90 1.42
N ALA A 141 -8.53 19.98 1.49
CA ALA A 141 -9.29 21.22 1.33
C ALA A 141 -9.41 22.04 2.63
N LYS A 142 -8.91 21.51 3.75
CA LYS A 142 -8.88 22.16 5.07
C LYS A 142 -7.55 22.85 5.29
#